data_AF-A0A810PTG5-F1
#
_entry.id   AF-A0A810PTG5-F1
#
_cell.length_a   1.000
_cell.length_b   1.000
_cell.length_c   1.000
_cell.angle_alpha   90.00
_cell.angle_beta   90.00
_cell.angle_gamma   90.00
#
_symmetry.space_group_name_H-M   'P 1'
#
loop_
_entity.id
_entity.type
_entity.pdbx_description
1 polymer ?
#
loop_
_entity_poly.entity_id
_entity_poly.type
_entity_poly.pdbx_seq_one_letter_code
_entity_poly.pdbx_strand_id
1 'polypeptide(L)'
;MQWVYKNGDKGSEFLSIVYADNSGKQKNFFPDYIIGVNDEIWIVETKGGFDRSGSSQDIDIYSPKKFEVLKDYLTRYGLKGGIVRHDEKSEELCICMEHYSENVESDDWIVLNSILE
;
A
#
# COMPACT_ATOMS: atom_id res chain seq x y z
N MET A 1 -7.33 4.69 15.71
CA MET A 1 -7.65 5.40 14.46
C MET A 1 -8.47 6.66 14.74
N GLN A 2 -8.02 7.82 14.25
CA GLN A 2 -8.69 9.12 14.42
C GLN A 2 -9.58 9.48 13.22
N TRP A 3 -9.11 9.27 12.00
CA TRP A 3 -9.85 9.56 10.77
C TRP A 3 -9.33 8.75 9.57
N VAL A 4 -10.17 8.61 8.55
CA VAL A 4 -9.86 7.95 7.28
C VAL A 4 -10.30 8.86 6.14
N TYR A 5 -9.43 9.02 5.14
CA TYR A 5 -9.74 9.69 3.90
C TYR A 5 -9.48 8.74 2.74
N LYS A 6 -10.52 8.44 1.95
CA LYS A 6 -10.40 7.71 0.69
C LYS A 6 -10.01 8.70 -0.41
N ASN A 7 -8.86 8.47 -1.02
CA ASN A 7 -8.31 9.33 -2.06
C ASN A 7 -9.05 9.11 -3.39
N GLY A 8 -8.93 10.10 -4.28
CA GLY A 8 -9.40 9.98 -5.67
C GLY A 8 -8.35 9.37 -6.58
N ASP A 9 -8.78 8.89 -7.74
CA ASP A 9 -7.95 8.21 -8.73
C ASP A 9 -7.28 9.16 -9.75
N LYS A 10 -7.74 10.42 -9.81
CA LYS A 10 -7.21 11.50 -10.66
C LYS A 10 -7.75 12.85 -10.23
N GLY A 11 -6.98 13.91 -10.46
CA GLY A 11 -7.37 15.31 -10.17
C GLY A 11 -6.27 16.03 -9.40
N SER A 12 -6.28 17.35 -9.45
CA SER A 12 -5.31 18.18 -8.74
C SER A 12 -5.61 18.32 -7.25
N GLU A 13 -6.84 17.98 -6.85
CA GLU A 13 -7.34 18.00 -5.47
C GLU A 13 -6.97 16.76 -4.66
N PHE A 14 -6.45 15.71 -5.31
CA PHE A 14 -6.10 14.44 -4.69
C PHE A 14 -4.60 14.29 -4.52
N LEU A 15 -4.19 13.53 -3.50
CA LEU A 15 -2.79 13.23 -3.29
C LEU A 15 -2.28 12.35 -4.44
N SER A 16 -1.18 12.80 -5.07
CA SER A 16 -0.43 11.98 -6.00
C SER A 16 1.06 11.98 -5.69
N ILE A 17 1.67 10.81 -5.86
CA ILE A 17 3.12 10.62 -5.84
C ILE A 17 3.58 10.61 -7.30
N VAL A 18 4.39 11.59 -7.65
CA VAL A 18 4.95 11.71 -9.01
C VAL A 18 6.21 10.88 -9.11
N TYR A 19 6.30 10.03 -10.12
CA TYR A 19 7.47 9.20 -10.38
C TYR A 19 7.74 9.04 -11.89
N ALA A 20 8.96 8.65 -12.25
CA ALA A 20 9.29 8.28 -13.62
C ALA A 20 9.18 6.76 -13.80
N ASP A 21 8.54 6.31 -14.88
CA ASP A 21 8.59 4.91 -15.29
C ASP A 21 9.96 4.55 -15.90
N ASN A 22 10.13 3.28 -16.27
CA ASN A 22 11.40 2.78 -16.81
C ASN A 22 11.80 3.41 -18.16
N SER A 23 10.89 4.15 -18.82
CA SER A 23 11.17 4.92 -20.03
C SER A 23 11.48 6.40 -19.75
N GLY A 24 11.52 6.80 -18.47
CA GLY A 24 11.72 8.19 -18.06
C GLY A 24 10.45 9.04 -18.18
N LYS A 25 9.30 8.45 -18.50
CA LYS A 25 8.04 9.19 -18.61
C LYS A 25 7.44 9.40 -17.23
N GLN A 26 7.04 10.63 -16.95
CA GLN A 26 6.37 10.98 -15.71
C GLN A 26 5.00 10.29 -15.61
N LYS A 27 4.70 9.77 -14.42
CA LYS A 27 3.45 9.13 -14.02
C LYS A 27 3.01 9.70 -12.69
N ASN A 28 1.70 9.66 -12.48
CA ASN A 28 1.09 9.96 -11.20
C ASN A 28 0.59 8.65 -10.60
N PHE A 29 0.95 8.41 -9.36
CA PHE A 29 0.42 7.33 -8.54
C PHE A 29 -0.49 7.94 -7.47
N PHE A 30 -1.75 7.52 -7.39
CA PHE A 30 -2.73 7.99 -6.42
C PHE A 30 -3.00 6.85 -5.43
N PRO A 31 -2.40 6.86 -4.22
CA PRO A 31 -2.66 5.84 -3.21
C PRO A 31 -4.11 5.88 -2.74
N ASP A 32 -4.71 4.73 -2.46
CA ASP A 32 -6.15 4.62 -2.15
C ASP A 32 -6.60 5.34 -0.86
N TYR A 33 -5.81 5.32 0.20
CA TYR A 33 -6.20 5.83 1.51
C TYR A 33 -5.12 6.67 2.19
N ILE A 34 -5.56 7.69 2.90
CA ILE A 34 -4.78 8.46 3.86
C ILE A 34 -5.48 8.33 5.21
N ILE A 35 -4.75 7.93 6.24
CA ILE A 35 -5.32 7.58 7.55
C ILE A 35 -4.57 8.30 8.66
N GLY A 36 -5.31 8.83 9.64
CA GLY A 36 -4.73 9.37 10.88
C GLY A 36 -4.84 8.34 12.01
N VAL A 37 -3.70 7.91 12.57
CA VAL A 37 -3.64 6.95 13.69
C VAL A 37 -2.58 7.42 14.68
N ASN A 38 -2.97 7.62 15.94
CA ASN A 38 -2.05 7.98 17.04
C ASN A 38 -1.14 9.18 16.70
N ASP A 39 -1.73 10.24 16.11
CA ASP A 39 -1.04 11.44 15.62
C ASP A 39 -0.03 11.21 14.47
N GLU A 40 -0.03 10.02 13.87
CA GLU A 40 0.74 9.68 12.68
C GLU A 40 -0.16 9.62 11.44
N ILE A 41 0.43 9.99 10.30
CA ILE A 41 -0.23 9.89 8.99
C ILE A 41 0.26 8.63 8.29
N TRP A 42 -0.71 7.84 7.83
CA TRP A 42 -0.52 6.62 7.08
C TRP A 42 -1.01 6.80 5.64
N ILE A 43 -0.22 6.35 4.65
CA ILE A 43 -0.63 6.29 3.25
C ILE A 43 -0.67 4.82 2.82
N VAL A 44 -1.84 4.38 2.36
CA VAL A 44 -2.12 2.98 2.06
C VAL A 44 -2.58 2.84 0.62
N GLU A 45 -1.99 1.88 -0.08
CA GLU A 45 -2.46 1.37 -1.37
C GLU A 45 -3.08 0.00 -1.17
N THR A 46 -4.21 -0.29 -1.81
CA THR A 46 -4.83 -1.61 -1.76
C THR A 46 -4.59 -2.40 -3.05
N LYS A 47 -4.44 -3.72 -2.92
CA LYS A 47 -4.27 -4.65 -4.04
C LYS A 47 -5.14 -5.88 -3.89
N GLY A 48 -5.24 -6.66 -4.97
CA GLY A 48 -5.92 -7.96 -4.96
C GLY A 48 -5.37 -8.83 -3.84
N GLY A 49 -6.22 -9.60 -3.17
CA GLY A 49 -5.86 -10.37 -1.99
C GLY A 49 -4.98 -11.59 -2.29
N PHE A 50 -4.96 -12.51 -1.33
CA PHE A 50 -4.47 -13.87 -1.48
C PHE A 50 -5.65 -14.81 -1.30
N ASP A 51 -5.75 -15.82 -2.17
CA ASP A 51 -6.78 -16.85 -2.02
C ASP A 51 -6.44 -17.83 -0.88
N ARG A 52 -7.38 -18.73 -0.56
CA ARG A 52 -7.19 -19.76 0.48
C ARG A 52 -5.98 -20.68 0.28
N SER A 53 -5.42 -20.75 -0.93
CA SER A 53 -4.20 -21.52 -1.24
C SER A 53 -2.92 -20.69 -1.09
N GLY A 54 -3.04 -19.40 -0.78
CA GLY A 54 -1.94 -18.43 -0.75
C GLY A 54 -1.59 -17.85 -2.11
N SER A 55 -2.37 -18.13 -3.15
CA SER A 55 -2.10 -17.61 -4.49
C SER A 55 -2.50 -16.14 -4.59
N SER A 56 -1.62 -15.33 -5.18
CA SER A 56 -1.83 -13.91 -5.41
C SER A 56 -3.02 -13.68 -6.36
N GLN A 57 -3.97 -12.84 -5.95
CA GLN A 57 -5.06 -12.31 -6.79
C GLN A 57 -4.74 -10.90 -7.32
N ASP A 58 -3.51 -10.40 -7.14
CA ASP A 58 -3.12 -9.10 -7.67
C ASP A 58 -2.93 -9.18 -9.20
N ILE A 59 -3.70 -8.36 -9.92
CA ILE A 59 -3.67 -8.27 -11.38
C ILE A 59 -2.79 -7.10 -11.87
N ASP A 60 -2.30 -6.26 -10.96
CA ASP A 60 -1.48 -5.10 -11.28
C ASP A 60 0.00 -5.49 -11.32
N ILE A 61 0.50 -5.75 -12.53
CA ILE A 61 1.92 -6.06 -12.76
C ILE A 61 2.88 -4.94 -12.31
N TYR A 62 2.37 -3.74 -12.03
CA TYR A 62 3.17 -2.61 -11.56
C TYR A 62 3.19 -2.48 -10.04
N SER A 63 2.54 -3.36 -9.28
CA SER A 63 2.54 -3.36 -7.81
C SER A 63 3.94 -3.29 -7.20
N PRO A 64 4.94 -4.08 -7.63
CA PRO A 64 6.31 -3.94 -7.12
C PRO A 64 6.89 -2.54 -7.34
N LYS A 65 6.65 -1.94 -8.51
CA LYS A 65 7.15 -0.58 -8.81
C LYS A 65 6.42 0.47 -7.98
N LYS A 66 5.11 0.34 -7.79
CA LYS A 66 4.30 1.25 -6.96
C LYS A 66 4.70 1.15 -5.49
N PHE A 67 5.01 -0.06 -5.01
CA PHE A 67 5.56 -0.28 -3.67
C PHE A 67 6.84 0.53 -3.45
N GLU A 68 7.82 0.41 -4.35
CA GLU A 68 9.08 1.16 -4.24
C GLU A 68 8.86 2.68 -4.24
N VAL A 69 7.95 3.17 -5.10
CA VAL A 69 7.59 4.59 -5.18
C VAL A 69 6.92 5.06 -3.89
N LEU A 70 6.02 4.25 -3.32
CA LEU A 70 5.38 4.53 -2.05
C LEU A 70 6.42 4.55 -0.91
N LYS A 71 7.27 3.53 -0.82
CA LYS A 71 8.28 3.40 0.24
C LYS A 71 9.27 4.56 0.24
N ASP A 72 9.76 4.98 -0.93
CA ASP A 72 10.61 6.18 -1.06
C ASP A 72 9.89 7.44 -0.59
N TYR A 73 8.63 7.64 -1.00
CA TYR A 73 7.83 8.79 -0.55
C TYR A 73 7.63 8.81 0.96
N LEU A 74 7.21 7.67 1.54
CA LEU A 74 7.00 7.52 2.97
C LEU A 74 8.28 7.84 3.77
N THR A 75 9.40 7.26 3.36
CA THR A 75 10.70 7.48 3.99
C THR A 75 11.12 8.94 3.92
N ARG A 76 10.97 9.58 2.75
CA ARG A 76 11.36 10.98 2.53
C ARG A 76 10.63 11.96 3.45
N TYR A 77 9.36 11.68 3.76
CA TYR A 77 8.51 12.58 4.52
C TYR A 77 8.24 12.10 5.96
N GLY A 78 8.86 10.99 6.40
CA GLY A 78 8.66 10.43 7.73
C GLY A 78 7.22 9.97 7.98
N LEU A 79 6.57 9.44 6.95
CA LEU A 79 5.19 8.94 6.99
C LEU A 79 5.19 7.42 7.15
N LYS A 80 4.07 6.86 7.64
CA LYS A 80 3.85 5.41 7.70
C LYS A 80 2.97 4.94 6.55
N GLY A 81 2.96 3.64 6.28
CA GLY A 81 2.14 3.10 5.21
C GLY A 81 2.75 1.91 4.51
N GLY A 82 2.06 1.48 3.45
CA GLY A 82 2.42 0.28 2.70
C GLY A 82 1.30 -0.19 1.78
N ILE A 83 1.47 -1.39 1.23
CA ILE A 83 0.45 -2.06 0.43
C ILE A 83 -0.38 -2.96 1.35
N VAL A 84 -1.70 -2.84 1.29
CA VAL A 84 -2.65 -3.69 2.02
C VAL A 84 -3.33 -4.68 1.08
N ARG A 85 -3.40 -5.94 1.51
CA ARG A 85 -4.06 -7.05 0.81
C ARG A 85 -4.88 -7.85 1.81
N HIS A 86 -6.01 -8.40 1.37
CA HIS A 86 -6.80 -9.33 2.18
C HIS A 86 -6.28 -10.76 2.00
N ASP A 87 -6.09 -11.51 3.09
CA ASP A 87 -5.75 -12.94 3.05
C ASP A 87 -6.99 -13.79 3.35
N GLU A 88 -7.50 -14.53 2.36
CA GLU A 88 -8.68 -15.39 2.54
C GLU A 88 -8.45 -16.57 3.48
N LYS A 89 -7.20 -16.94 3.77
CA LYS A 89 -6.87 -18.05 4.69
C LYS A 89 -7.05 -17.65 6.14
N SER A 90 -6.59 -16.46 6.52
CA SER A 90 -6.74 -15.89 7.87
C SER A 90 -7.99 -15.02 8.04
N GLU A 91 -8.62 -14.59 6.95
CA GLU A 91 -9.70 -13.59 6.92
C GLU A 91 -9.27 -12.21 7.49
N GLU A 92 -7.98 -11.89 7.38
CA GLU A 92 -7.37 -10.66 7.88
C GLU A 92 -6.89 -9.74 6.74
N LEU A 93 -6.75 -8.46 7.06
CA LEU A 93 -5.99 -7.53 6.22
C LEU A 93 -4.52 -7.57 6.64
N CYS A 94 -3.65 -7.80 5.67
CA CYS A 94 -2.20 -7.78 5.86
C CYS A 94 -1.60 -6.56 5.14
N ILE A 95 -0.59 -5.95 5.75
CA ILE A 95 0.19 -4.86 5.17
C ILE A 95 1.63 -5.32 4.88
N CYS A 96 2.16 -4.88 3.75
CA CYS A 96 3.56 -4.98 3.42
C CYS A 96 4.20 -3.59 3.50
N MET A 97 5.25 -3.46 4.32
CA MET A 97 5.92 -2.18 4.61
C MET A 97 7.41 -2.18 4.21
N GLU A 98 8.06 -3.34 4.19
CA GLU A 98 9.51 -3.44 4.01
C GLU A 98 9.93 -3.97 2.64
N HIS A 99 9.64 -5.23 2.30
CA HIS A 99 9.97 -5.78 0.97
C HIS A 99 8.74 -6.36 0.32
N TYR A 100 8.43 -5.91 -0.90
CA TYR A 100 7.29 -6.44 -1.63
C TYR A 100 7.47 -7.92 -1.94
N SER A 101 6.50 -8.74 -1.54
CA SER A 101 6.49 -10.18 -1.74
C SER A 101 5.14 -10.65 -2.26
N GLU A 102 5.14 -11.51 -3.28
CA GLU A 102 3.94 -12.22 -3.73
C GLU A 102 3.63 -13.46 -2.89
N ASN A 103 4.49 -13.80 -1.93
CA ASN A 103 4.25 -14.88 -0.97
C ASN A 103 3.65 -14.30 0.31
N VAL A 104 2.37 -14.59 0.56
CA VAL A 104 1.66 -14.15 1.79
C VAL A 104 2.27 -14.71 3.07
N GLU A 105 2.94 -15.87 2.99
CA GLU A 105 3.61 -16.49 4.15
C GLU A 105 4.98 -15.87 4.44
N SER A 106 5.39 -14.83 3.69
CA SER A 106 6.60 -14.06 4.00
C SER A 106 6.41 -13.22 5.26
N ASP A 107 7.48 -13.06 6.03
CA ASP A 107 7.53 -12.17 7.19
C ASP A 107 7.32 -10.68 6.82
N ASP A 108 7.32 -10.34 5.53
CA ASP A 108 6.99 -8.99 5.04
C ASP A 108 5.51 -8.62 5.16
N TRP A 109 4.61 -9.60 5.34
CA TRP A 109 3.18 -9.38 5.51
C TRP A 109 2.79 -9.44 6.97
N ILE A 110 2.36 -8.30 7.51
CA ILE A 110 1.98 -8.14 8.92
C ILE A 110 0.47 -7.89 9.00
N VAL A 111 -0.22 -8.51 9.96
CA VAL A 111 -1.64 -8.25 10.20
C VAL A 111 -1.83 -6.77 10.54
N LEU A 112 -2.62 -6.06 9.73
CA LEU A 112 -2.82 -4.61 9.82
C LEU A 112 -3.39 -4.20 11.18
N ASN A 113 -4.28 -5.00 11.78
CA ASN A 113 -4.82 -4.64 13.08
C ASN A 113 -3.75 -4.64 14.19
N SER A 114 -2.73 -5.51 14.09
CA SER A 114 -1.66 -5.62 15.11
C SER A 114 -0.74 -4.40 15.21
N ILE A 115 -0.78 -3.50 14.21
CA ILE A 115 0.07 -2.31 14.13
C ILE A 115 -0.69 -0.99 14.33
N LEU A 116 -2.03 -1.01 14.24
CA LEU A 116 -2.87 0.18 14.39
C LEU A 116 -3.49 0.33 15.79
N GLU A 117 -3.21 -0.62 16.68
CA GLU A 117 -3.57 -0.62 18.10
C GLU A 117 -2.73 0.38 18.92
#